data_AF-A0A1Z8B8G7-F1
#
_entry.id   AF-A0A1Z8B8G7-F1
#
_cell.length_a   1.000
_cell.length_b   1.000
_cell.length_c   1.000
_cell.angle_alpha   90.00
_cell.angle_beta   90.00
_cell.angle_gamma   90.00
#
_symmetry.space_group_name_H-M   'P 1'
#
loop_
_entity.id
_entity.type
_entity.pdbx_description
1 polymer ?
#
loop_
_entity_poly.entity_id
_entity_poly.type
_entity_poly.pdbx_seq_one_letter_code
_entity_poly.pdbx_strand_id
1 'polypeptide(L)'
;IPDVPVGYVDAYYQYVENPELIEACDVILINCYPFWEGCGIDNATAYLKQMYEVVHEMARGKNVIITETGWPNEGEVNKNAVPSKENAMKYFVNVMNWAQENDVAIFYFSSFDESWKIRQEGELGARWGIWDKNEQLKY
;
A
#
# COMPACT_ATOMS: atom_id res chain seq x y z
N ILE A 1 -28.34 4.81 8.18
CA ILE A 1 -27.39 4.95 7.06
C ILE A 1 -27.51 3.67 6.24
N PRO A 2 -28.48 3.54 5.32
CA PRO A 2 -28.62 2.31 4.55
C PRO A 2 -27.79 2.30 3.26
N ASP A 3 -27.36 3.46 2.75
CA ASP A 3 -26.78 3.58 1.40
C ASP A 3 -25.28 3.93 1.37
N VAL A 4 -24.59 3.91 2.51
CA VAL A 4 -23.14 4.18 2.58
C VAL A 4 -22.43 2.85 2.83
N PRO A 5 -21.60 2.36 1.89
CA PRO A 5 -20.83 1.15 2.08
C PRO A 5 -19.93 1.25 3.31
N VAL A 6 -19.89 0.20 4.12
CA VAL A 6 -19.02 0.08 5.29
C VAL A 6 -17.90 -0.90 5.00
N GLY A 7 -16.68 -0.51 5.33
CA GLY A 7 -15.50 -1.37 5.25
C GLY A 7 -14.69 -1.30 6.53
N TYR A 8 -13.76 -2.24 6.66
CA TYR A 8 -12.68 -2.23 7.64
C TYR A 8 -11.36 -2.08 6.87
N VAL A 9 -10.35 -1.44 7.45
CA VAL A 9 -9.03 -1.27 6.81
C VAL A 9 -8.01 -1.99 7.66
N ASP A 10 -7.23 -2.89 7.06
CA ASP A 10 -6.14 -3.57 7.74
C ASP A 10 -5.13 -4.14 6.73
N ALA A 11 -4.05 -4.74 7.23
CA ALA A 11 -3.13 -5.50 6.40
C ALA A 11 -3.85 -6.67 5.72
N TYR A 12 -3.51 -6.95 4.45
CA TYR A 12 -4.20 -7.96 3.63
C TYR A 12 -4.36 -9.33 4.33
N TYR A 13 -3.35 -9.76 5.10
CA TYR A 13 -3.36 -11.06 5.79
C TYR A 13 -4.40 -11.14 6.93
N GLN A 14 -4.88 -10.01 7.48
CA GLN A 14 -5.94 -10.05 8.50
C GLN A 14 -7.26 -10.61 7.94
N TYR A 15 -7.54 -10.42 6.65
CA TYR A 15 -8.70 -11.03 5.99
C TYR A 15 -8.51 -12.54 5.73
N VAL A 16 -7.27 -12.99 5.62
CA VAL A 16 -6.93 -14.41 5.50
C VAL A 16 -7.07 -15.10 6.85
N GLU A 17 -6.59 -14.47 7.91
CA GLU A 17 -6.63 -14.97 9.28
C GLU A 17 -8.02 -14.89 9.91
N ASN A 18 -8.83 -13.89 9.53
CA ASN A 18 -10.17 -13.65 10.05
C ASN A 18 -11.20 -13.46 8.90
N PRO A 19 -11.58 -14.53 8.18
CA PRO A 19 -12.49 -14.43 7.03
C PRO A 19 -13.88 -13.87 7.35
N GLU A 20 -14.31 -13.85 8.61
CA GLU A 20 -15.54 -13.20 9.06
C GLU A 20 -15.56 -11.68 8.78
N LEU A 21 -14.38 -11.04 8.67
CA LEU A 21 -14.27 -9.64 8.25
C LEU A 21 -14.81 -9.43 6.84
N ILE A 22 -14.62 -10.41 5.95
CA ILE A 22 -15.15 -10.35 4.59
C ILE A 22 -16.68 -10.32 4.63
N GLU A 23 -17.31 -11.13 5.48
CA GLU A 23 -18.77 -11.18 5.61
C GLU A 23 -19.35 -9.89 6.19
N ALA A 24 -18.66 -9.29 7.15
CA ALA A 24 -19.11 -8.09 7.85
C ALA A 24 -18.99 -6.78 7.04
N CYS A 25 -18.20 -6.76 5.96
CA CYS A 25 -17.95 -5.55 5.16
C CYS A 25 -18.74 -5.53 3.84
N ASP A 26 -19.15 -4.35 3.38
CA ASP A 26 -19.70 -4.13 2.03
C ASP A 26 -18.58 -3.99 0.98
N VAL A 27 -17.44 -3.44 1.39
CA VAL A 27 -16.22 -3.23 0.60
C VAL A 27 -14.99 -3.67 1.39
N ILE A 28 -14.05 -4.34 0.72
CA ILE A 28 -12.83 -4.85 1.34
C ILE A 28 -11.70 -3.84 1.11
N LEU A 29 -11.03 -3.42 2.18
CA LEU A 29 -10.00 -2.39 2.12
C LEU A 29 -8.70 -2.94 2.72
N ILE A 30 -7.66 -3.03 1.89
CA ILE A 30 -6.41 -3.72 2.26
C ILE A 30 -5.19 -2.81 2.17
N ASN A 31 -4.33 -2.92 3.17
CA ASN A 31 -3.00 -2.34 3.16
C ASN A 31 -2.00 -3.40 2.67
N CYS A 32 -1.24 -3.08 1.63
CA CYS A 32 -0.29 -3.97 0.96
C CYS A 32 1.07 -3.30 0.86
N TYR A 33 2.04 -3.71 1.68
CA TYR A 33 3.37 -3.12 1.71
C TYR A 33 4.49 -4.17 1.51
N PRO A 34 4.87 -4.45 0.25
CA PRO A 34 6.04 -5.27 -0.07
C PRO A 34 7.32 -4.80 0.64
N PHE A 35 7.46 -3.48 0.87
CA PHE A 35 8.58 -2.90 1.61
C PHE A 35 8.69 -3.48 3.03
N TRP A 36 7.59 -3.53 3.79
CA TRP A 36 7.60 -4.02 5.17
C TRP A 36 7.83 -5.53 5.28
N GLU A 37 7.55 -6.25 4.20
CA GLU A 37 7.85 -7.68 4.10
C GLU A 37 9.28 -7.96 3.63
N GLY A 38 10.03 -6.91 3.28
CA GLY A 38 11.43 -6.98 2.88
C GLY A 38 11.63 -7.48 1.45
N CYS A 39 10.62 -7.32 0.60
CA CYS A 39 10.67 -7.67 -0.82
C CYS A 39 11.49 -6.62 -1.58
N GLY A 40 12.44 -7.07 -2.40
CA GLY A 40 13.26 -6.18 -3.22
C GLY A 40 12.45 -5.49 -4.33
N ILE A 41 12.86 -4.29 -4.73
CA ILE A 41 12.12 -3.44 -5.68
C ILE A 41 11.76 -4.14 -6.99
N ASP A 42 12.64 -4.99 -7.50
CA ASP A 42 12.43 -5.70 -8.78
C ASP A 42 11.29 -6.71 -8.72
N ASN A 43 10.95 -7.21 -7.53
CA ASN A 43 9.86 -8.17 -7.30
C ASN A 43 8.64 -7.53 -6.61
N ALA A 44 8.77 -6.30 -6.12
CA ALA A 44 7.79 -5.68 -5.23
C ALA A 44 6.40 -5.53 -5.88
N THR A 45 6.33 -5.16 -7.15
CA THR A 45 5.04 -5.09 -7.87
C THR A 45 4.41 -6.47 -8.00
N ALA A 46 5.17 -7.50 -8.39
CA ALA A 46 4.65 -8.86 -8.47
C ALA A 46 4.16 -9.36 -7.10
N TYR A 47 4.85 -8.98 -6.03
CA TYR A 47 4.45 -9.36 -4.69
C TYR A 47 3.16 -8.66 -4.22
N LEU A 48 3.01 -7.37 -4.51
CA LEU A 48 1.76 -6.65 -4.27
C LEU A 48 0.58 -7.30 -5.00
N LYS A 49 0.77 -7.77 -6.25
CA LYS A 49 -0.26 -8.52 -6.98
C LYS A 49 -0.68 -9.77 -6.20
N GLN A 50 0.29 -10.54 -5.70
CA GLN A 50 -0.02 -11.74 -4.91
C GLN A 50 -0.80 -11.41 -3.64
N MET A 51 -0.45 -10.35 -2.91
CA MET A 51 -1.20 -9.89 -1.74
C MET A 51 -2.65 -9.55 -2.10
N TYR A 52 -2.86 -8.82 -3.20
CA TYR A 52 -4.17 -8.45 -3.70
C TYR A 52 -4.98 -9.67 -4.11
N GLU A 53 -4.43 -10.57 -4.94
CA GLU A 53 -5.13 -11.75 -5.45
C GLU A 53 -5.60 -12.68 -4.32
N VAL A 54 -4.77 -12.87 -3.28
CA VAL A 54 -5.16 -13.69 -2.12
C VAL A 54 -6.46 -13.18 -1.48
N VAL A 55 -6.62 -11.87 -1.33
CA VAL A 55 -7.84 -11.29 -0.76
C VAL A 55 -8.96 -11.22 -1.79
N HIS A 56 -8.64 -10.92 -3.05
CA HIS A 56 -9.61 -10.85 -4.15
C HIS A 56 -10.35 -12.17 -4.35
N GLU A 57 -9.64 -13.31 -4.33
CA GLU A 57 -10.24 -14.65 -4.42
C GLU A 57 -11.18 -14.93 -3.25
N MET A 58 -10.88 -14.41 -2.06
CA MET A 58 -11.71 -14.58 -0.87
C MET A 58 -12.89 -13.60 -0.78
N ALA A 59 -12.86 -12.49 -1.53
CA ALA A 59 -13.81 -11.38 -1.40
C ALA A 59 -15.23 -11.70 -1.86
N ARG A 60 -15.49 -12.89 -2.43
CA ARG A 60 -16.83 -13.35 -2.86
C ARG A 60 -17.55 -12.36 -3.79
N GLY A 61 -16.80 -11.70 -4.66
CA GLY A 61 -17.32 -10.70 -5.60
C GLY A 61 -17.54 -9.30 -5.01
N LYS A 62 -17.19 -9.07 -3.73
CA LYS A 62 -17.13 -7.74 -3.14
C LYS A 62 -15.95 -6.98 -3.74
N ASN A 63 -16.10 -5.65 -3.86
CA ASN A 63 -15.02 -4.81 -4.35
C ASN A 63 -13.84 -4.81 -3.37
N VAL A 64 -12.61 -4.88 -3.89
CA VAL A 64 -11.38 -4.85 -3.11
C VAL A 64 -10.58 -3.61 -3.51
N ILE A 65 -10.25 -2.77 -2.53
CA ILE A 65 -9.48 -1.55 -2.73
C ILE A 65 -8.19 -1.66 -1.94
N ILE A 66 -7.04 -1.41 -2.59
CA ILE A 66 -5.78 -1.26 -1.87
C ILE A 66 -5.77 0.15 -1.26
N THR A 67 -6.00 0.26 0.05
CA THR A 67 -6.08 1.54 0.75
C THR A 67 -4.74 2.13 1.11
N GLU A 68 -3.71 1.30 1.19
CA GLU A 68 -2.36 1.78 1.37
C GLU A 68 -1.35 0.88 0.69
N THR A 69 -0.44 1.52 -0.03
CA THR A 69 0.79 0.93 -0.52
C THR A 69 1.77 2.04 -0.86
N GLY A 70 3.06 1.80 -0.74
CA GLY A 70 4.06 2.82 -1.05
C GLY A 70 5.48 2.29 -0.93
N TRP A 71 6.44 3.19 -1.12
CA TRP A 71 7.85 2.89 -0.93
C TRP A 71 8.61 4.13 -0.44
N PRO A 72 9.37 4.06 0.66
CA PRO A 72 10.06 5.21 1.21
C PRO A 72 11.27 5.57 0.34
N ASN A 73 11.51 6.87 0.15
CA ASN A 73 12.65 7.32 -0.67
C ASN A 73 13.98 7.40 0.11
N GLU A 74 13.92 7.36 1.45
CA GLU A 74 15.04 7.49 2.40
C GLU A 74 14.73 6.67 3.67
N GLY A 75 15.77 6.35 4.45
CA GLY A 75 15.66 5.63 5.72
C GLY A 75 16.38 4.27 5.72
N GLU A 76 16.06 3.44 6.70
CA GLU A 76 16.72 2.15 6.92
C GLU A 76 16.30 1.07 5.92
N VAL A 77 17.25 0.19 5.55
CA VAL A 77 16.98 -0.96 4.69
C VAL A 77 16.20 -2.03 5.48
N ASN A 78 15.12 -2.55 4.89
CA ASN A 78 14.42 -3.72 5.42
C ASN A 78 14.70 -4.96 4.57
N LYS A 79 15.63 -5.81 5.00
CA LYS A 79 16.10 -6.98 4.24
C LYS A 79 16.53 -6.60 2.82
N ASN A 80 15.80 -7.01 1.77
CA ASN A 80 16.09 -6.67 0.38
C ASN A 80 15.37 -5.39 -0.09
N ALA A 81 14.47 -4.84 0.73
CA ALA A 81 13.76 -3.59 0.44
C ALA A 81 14.63 -2.39 0.81
N VAL A 82 15.23 -1.77 -0.21
CA VAL A 82 16.13 -0.63 -0.06
C VAL A 82 15.38 0.68 -0.35
N PRO A 83 15.26 1.62 0.61
CA PRO A 83 14.76 2.97 0.34
C PRO A 83 15.70 3.72 -0.60
N SER A 84 15.16 4.34 -1.65
CA SER A 84 15.86 5.29 -2.50
C SER A 84 14.86 6.08 -3.34
N LYS A 85 15.22 7.27 -3.83
CA LYS A 85 14.38 8.03 -4.77
C LYS A 85 14.05 7.23 -6.02
N GLU A 86 15.03 6.50 -6.55
CA GLU A 86 14.85 5.65 -7.73
C GLU A 86 13.87 4.51 -7.45
N ASN A 87 13.98 3.84 -6.30
CA ASN A 87 13.08 2.73 -5.95
C ASN A 87 11.67 3.23 -5.63
N ALA A 88 11.52 4.38 -4.97
CA ALA A 88 10.22 5.01 -4.74
C ALA A 88 9.50 5.32 -6.06
N MET A 89 10.21 5.95 -7.01
CA MET A 89 9.67 6.25 -8.34
C MET A 89 9.34 4.98 -9.14
N LYS A 90 10.24 3.99 -9.18
CA LYS A 90 10.00 2.68 -9.83
C LYS A 90 8.75 2.00 -9.26
N TYR A 91 8.63 1.98 -7.94
CA TYR A 91 7.49 1.36 -7.27
C TYR A 91 6.17 2.06 -7.63
N PHE A 92 6.14 3.40 -7.52
CA PHE A 92 4.99 4.21 -7.87
C PHE A 92 4.54 3.95 -9.31
N VAL A 93 5.44 4.09 -10.29
CA VAL A 93 5.11 3.91 -11.72
C VAL A 93 4.60 2.50 -12.00
N ASN A 94 5.31 1.47 -11.50
CA ASN A 94 4.95 0.08 -11.79
C ASN A 94 3.61 -0.32 -11.15
N VAL A 95 3.36 0.08 -9.91
CA VAL A 95 2.12 -0.25 -9.20
C VAL A 95 0.93 0.51 -9.81
N MET A 96 1.07 1.80 -10.10
CA MET A 96 -0.03 2.57 -10.69
C MET A 96 -0.37 2.12 -12.12
N ASN A 97 0.64 1.79 -12.95
CA ASN A 97 0.40 1.22 -14.27
C ASN A 97 -0.30 -0.14 -14.17
N TRP A 98 0.17 -1.04 -13.30
CA TRP A 98 -0.49 -2.32 -13.09
C TRP A 98 -1.95 -2.14 -12.63
N ALA A 99 -2.19 -1.25 -11.67
CA ALA A 99 -3.51 -0.99 -11.13
C ALA A 99 -4.46 -0.50 -12.23
N GLN A 100 -4.00 0.44 -13.07
CA GLN A 100 -4.76 0.94 -14.21
C GLN A 100 -5.06 -0.16 -15.25
N GLU A 101 -4.09 -1.01 -15.56
CA GLU A 101 -4.26 -2.13 -16.52
C GLU A 101 -5.25 -3.19 -16.03
N ASN A 102 -5.43 -3.33 -14.71
CA ASN A 102 -6.23 -4.39 -14.09
C ASN A 102 -7.49 -3.87 -13.38
N ASP A 103 -7.82 -2.58 -13.56
CA ASP A 103 -8.96 -1.92 -12.92
C ASP A 103 -8.99 -2.06 -11.38
N VAL A 104 -7.81 -2.00 -10.77
CA VAL A 104 -7.64 -2.09 -9.30
C VAL A 104 -7.61 -0.69 -8.71
N ALA A 105 -8.53 -0.41 -7.79
CA ALA A 105 -8.55 0.86 -7.06
C ALA A 105 -7.43 0.91 -6.01
N ILE A 106 -6.62 1.98 -6.04
CA ILE A 106 -5.51 2.18 -5.11
C ILE A 106 -5.53 3.59 -4.54
N PHE A 107 -5.36 3.69 -3.23
CA PHE A 107 -4.90 4.90 -2.54
C PHE A 107 -3.40 4.77 -2.27
N TYR A 108 -2.57 5.43 -3.08
CA TYR A 108 -1.13 5.38 -2.91
C TYR A 108 -0.71 6.17 -1.67
N PHE A 109 0.08 5.54 -0.82
CA PHE A 109 0.60 6.09 0.42
C PHE A 109 2.01 6.67 0.19
N SER A 110 2.20 7.99 0.19
CA SER A 110 1.21 9.04 0.41
C SER A 110 1.45 10.25 -0.49
N SER A 111 0.57 11.24 -0.42
CA SER A 111 0.80 12.50 -1.12
C SER A 111 2.07 13.19 -0.58
N PHE A 112 2.12 13.52 0.70
CA PHE A 112 3.21 14.34 1.26
C PHE A 112 4.04 13.60 2.29
N ASP A 113 5.33 13.96 2.40
CA ASP A 113 6.17 13.53 3.51
C ASP A 113 5.62 14.03 4.86
N GLU A 114 5.34 13.10 5.75
CA GLU A 114 4.73 13.36 7.05
C GLU A 114 5.80 13.47 8.15
N SER A 115 6.53 14.59 8.17
CA SER A 115 7.66 14.79 9.10
C SER A 115 7.36 14.62 10.58
N TRP A 116 6.10 14.71 10.99
CA TRP A 116 5.67 14.50 12.38
C TRP A 116 5.75 13.02 12.82
N LYS A 117 5.73 12.07 11.87
CA LYS A 117 5.79 10.62 12.14
C LYS A 117 7.15 10.14 12.64
N ILE A 118 8.22 10.91 12.44
CA ILE A 118 9.57 10.57 12.92
C ILE A 118 9.58 10.20 14.41
N ARG A 119 8.73 10.86 15.21
CA ARG A 119 8.66 10.63 16.67
C ARG A 119 8.10 9.26 17.06
N GLN A 120 7.26 8.65 16.23
CA GLN A 120 6.57 7.40 16.52
C GLN A 120 7.06 6.23 15.66
N GLU A 121 7.44 6.52 14.42
CA GLU A 121 7.71 5.53 13.36
C GLU A 121 9.15 5.60 12.82
N GLY A 122 9.99 6.48 13.37
CA GLY A 122 11.38 6.68 12.93
C GLY A 122 11.48 7.34 11.55
N GLU A 123 12.68 7.31 10.96
CA GLU A 123 12.93 7.97 9.67
C GLU A 123 12.08 7.41 8.54
N LEU A 124 11.81 6.10 8.55
CA LEU A 124 11.00 5.46 7.52
C LEU A 124 9.58 6.02 7.51
N GLY A 125 8.90 6.16 8.66
CA GLY A 125 7.52 6.63 8.72
C GLY A 125 7.24 8.01 8.12
N ALA A 126 8.27 8.84 7.93
CA ALA A 126 8.12 10.22 7.46
C ALA A 126 8.40 10.44 5.96
N ARG A 127 8.81 9.42 5.22
CA ARG A 127 9.47 9.57 3.89
C ARG A 127 8.75 8.88 2.73
N TRP A 128 7.43 8.73 2.83
CA TRP A 128 6.58 8.01 1.86
C TRP A 128 5.93 8.92 0.81
N GLY A 129 6.06 10.24 0.93
CA GLY A 129 5.39 11.18 0.06
C GLY A 129 5.94 11.17 -1.37
N ILE A 130 5.05 11.40 -2.34
CA ILE A 130 5.41 11.81 -3.71
C ILE A 130 5.93 13.25 -3.72
N TRP A 131 5.36 14.09 -2.86
CA TRP A 131 5.79 15.44 -2.57
C TRP A 131 6.48 15.51 -1.21
N ASP A 132 7.42 16.44 -1.04
CA ASP A 132 8.00 16.73 0.26
C ASP A 132 7.02 17.53 1.14
N LYS A 133 7.39 17.78 2.40
CA LYS A 133 6.59 18.55 3.35
C LYS A 133 6.32 20.02 2.96
N ASN A 134 7.01 20.53 1.93
CA ASN A 134 6.87 21.88 1.40
C ASN A 134 6.22 21.86 0.00
N GLU A 135 5.52 20.77 -0.33
CA GLU A 135 4.78 20.58 -1.58
C GLU A 135 5.69 20.58 -2.83
N GLN A 136 6.98 20.31 -2.65
CA GLN A 136 7.92 20.16 -3.77
C GLN A 136 7.93 18.70 -4.23
N LEU A 137 7.81 18.49 -5.55
CA LEU A 137 7.86 17.16 -6.14
C LEU A 137 9.23 16.51 -5.90
N LYS A 138 9.25 15.26 -5.43
CA LYS A 138 10.49 14.56 -5.05
C LYS A 138 11.17 13.85 -6.23
N TYR A 139 10.43 13.57 -7.30
CA TYR A 139 10.87 12.84 -8.50
C TYR A 139 10.03 13.17 -9.73
#